data_AF-A0A7Y3K526-F1
#
_entry.id   AF-A0A7Y3K526-F1
#
_cell.length_a   1.000
_cell.length_b   1.000
_cell.length_c   1.000
_cell.angle_alpha   90.00
_cell.angle_beta   90.00
_cell.angle_gamma   90.00
#
_symmetry.space_group_name_H-M   'P 1'
#
loop_
_entity.id
_entity.type
_entity.pdbx_description
1 polymer ?
#
loop_
_entity_poly.entity_id
_entity_poly.type
_entity_poly.pdbx_seq_one_letter_code
_entity_poly.pdbx_strand_id
1 'polypeptide(L)'
;MTPSPTARFTAVVVHLLGPVMFFVPGLAVWFYAQDRDVWLAAHGRRAAGFQAFIFAGYMVLVPTIPLAGPTFFRFRPGSMVPSLPHLVWQHPLAALLVYGGTLVFNCLRWISILLSLASAVAAMLGHGCIYPSWPRLAWRKVS
;
A
#
# COMPACT_ATOMS: atom_id res chain seq x y z
N MET A 1 -5.38 -9.09 28.00
CA MET A 1 -6.38 -8.04 28.30
C MET A 1 -7.34 -7.96 27.13
N THR A 2 -8.64 -7.93 27.39
CA THR A 2 -9.66 -7.73 26.35
C THR A 2 -9.64 -6.27 25.91
N PRO A 3 -9.51 -5.95 24.61
CA PRO A 3 -9.47 -4.56 24.16
C PRO A 3 -10.82 -3.87 24.36
N SER A 4 -10.78 -2.59 24.73
CA SER A 4 -11.99 -1.78 24.91
C SER A 4 -12.75 -1.60 23.58
N PRO A 5 -14.06 -1.33 23.61
CA PRO A 5 -14.83 -1.04 22.38
C PRO A 5 -14.23 0.11 21.57
N THR A 6 -13.78 1.18 22.24
CA THR A 6 -13.13 2.34 21.60
C THR A 6 -11.81 1.95 20.93
N ALA A 7 -10.99 1.12 21.59
CA ALA A 7 -9.75 0.63 20.99
C ALA A 7 -10.03 -0.21 19.74
N ARG A 8 -11.01 -1.13 19.79
CA ARG A 8 -11.42 -1.95 18.64
C ARG A 8 -11.88 -1.08 17.47
N PHE A 9 -12.77 -0.12 17.74
CA PHE A 9 -13.25 0.82 16.72
C PHE A 9 -12.11 1.63 16.09
N THR A 10 -11.20 2.16 16.92
CA THR A 10 -10.03 2.92 16.45
C THR A 10 -9.13 2.06 15.56
N ALA A 11 -8.87 0.81 15.95
CA ALA A 11 -8.08 -0.12 15.15
C ALA A 11 -8.76 -0.46 13.81
N VAL A 12 -10.09 -0.66 13.78
CA VAL A 12 -10.86 -0.83 12.54
C VAL A 12 -10.66 0.36 11.61
N VAL A 13 -10.85 1.58 12.11
CA VAL A 13 -10.71 2.82 11.32
C VAL A 13 -9.31 2.95 10.72
N VAL A 14 -8.26 2.68 11.50
CA VAL A 14 -6.87 2.70 11.02
C VAL A 14 -6.66 1.79 9.83
N HIS A 15 -7.20 0.58 9.88
CA HIS A 15 -7.06 -0.38 8.79
C HIS A 15 -7.87 0.03 7.56
N LEU A 16 -9.10 0.53 7.73
CA LEU A 16 -9.95 0.95 6.60
C LEU A 16 -9.46 2.22 5.91
N LEU A 17 -8.89 3.17 6.66
CA LEU A 17 -8.38 4.41 6.08
C LEU A 17 -7.05 4.25 5.37
N GLY A 18 -6.23 3.28 5.76
CA GLY A 18 -4.86 3.21 5.26
C GLY A 18 -4.67 2.85 3.77
N PRO A 19 -5.57 2.13 3.09
CA PRO A 19 -5.55 2.05 1.63
C PRO A 19 -5.72 3.41 0.92
N VAL A 20 -6.34 4.40 1.58
CA VAL A 20 -6.61 5.72 1.02
C VAL A 20 -5.59 6.77 1.51
N MET A 21 -5.24 6.71 2.79
CA MET A 21 -4.37 7.66 3.46
C MET A 21 -2.95 7.13 3.72
N PHE A 22 -2.61 5.99 3.11
CA PHE A 22 -1.35 5.27 3.30
C PHE A 22 -1.07 5.03 4.80
N PHE A 23 0.17 5.18 5.23
CA PHE A 23 0.62 4.85 6.59
C PHE A 23 0.23 5.86 7.66
N VAL A 24 -0.33 7.02 7.29
CA VAL A 24 -0.57 8.14 8.21
C VAL A 24 -1.51 7.78 9.37
N PRO A 25 -2.68 7.13 9.16
CA PRO A 25 -3.57 6.78 10.26
C PRO A 25 -2.93 5.79 11.24
N GLY A 26 -2.19 4.80 10.72
CA GLY A 26 -1.47 3.84 11.55
C GLY A 26 -0.39 4.50 12.39
N LEU A 27 0.35 5.44 11.80
CA LEU A 27 1.41 6.17 12.48
C LEU A 27 0.84 7.07 13.60
N ALA A 28 -0.23 7.80 13.31
CA ALA A 28 -0.92 8.64 14.28
C ALA A 28 -1.42 7.84 15.49
N VAL A 29 -2.08 6.70 15.23
CA VAL A 29 -2.56 5.82 16.31
C VAL A 29 -1.43 5.16 17.07
N TRP A 30 -0.33 4.80 16.41
CA TRP A 30 0.84 4.26 17.10
C TRP A 30 1.41 5.27 18.09
N PHE A 31 1.67 6.52 17.67
CA PHE A 31 2.17 7.56 18.57
C PHE A 31 1.19 7.91 19.70
N TYR A 32 -0.11 7.92 19.40
CA TYR A 32 -1.13 8.19 20.42
C TYR A 32 -1.22 7.07 21.48
N ALA A 33 -1.12 5.81 21.05
CA ALA A 33 -1.40 4.66 21.90
C ALA A 33 -0.16 4.01 22.54
N GLN A 34 1.06 4.31 22.09
CA GLN A 34 2.28 3.59 22.48
C GLN A 34 2.51 3.46 24.00
N ASP A 35 2.12 4.48 24.77
CA ASP A 35 2.27 4.51 26.23
C ASP A 35 0.96 4.26 27.00
N ARG A 36 -0.16 4.04 26.27
CA ARG A 36 -1.52 3.98 26.85
C ARG A 36 -2.20 2.65 26.65
N ASP A 37 -2.04 2.06 25.47
CA ASP A 37 -2.71 0.83 25.06
C ASP A 37 -1.80 0.03 24.13
N VAL A 38 -1.18 -1.01 24.68
CA VAL A 38 -0.22 -1.88 23.97
C VAL A 38 -0.89 -2.60 22.79
N TRP A 39 -2.17 -2.97 22.91
CA TRP A 39 -2.89 -3.66 21.85
C TRP A 39 -3.15 -2.71 20.68
N LEU A 40 -3.67 -1.51 20.97
CA LEU A 40 -3.93 -0.51 19.94
C LEU A 40 -2.64 0.01 19.29
N ALA A 41 -1.59 0.22 20.09
CA ALA A 41 -0.27 0.59 19.59
C ALA A 41 0.29 -0.46 18.62
N ALA A 42 0.06 -1.75 18.87
CA ALA A 42 0.48 -2.82 17.97
C ALA A 42 -0.26 -2.76 16.62
N HIS A 43 -1.56 -2.47 16.62
CA HIS A 43 -2.33 -2.26 15.39
C HIS A 43 -1.83 -1.05 14.60
N GLY A 44 -1.65 0.09 15.26
CA GLY A 44 -1.11 1.31 14.64
C GLY A 44 0.24 1.06 13.99
N ARG A 45 1.20 0.49 14.74
CA ARG A 45 2.56 0.22 14.25
C ARG A 45 2.57 -0.73 13.06
N ARG A 46 1.79 -1.81 13.10
CA ARG A 46 1.75 -2.79 12.00
C ARG A 46 1.05 -2.22 10.77
N ALA A 47 -0.03 -1.46 10.93
CA ALA A 47 -0.69 -0.77 9.83
C ALA A 47 0.24 0.23 9.15
N ALA A 48 0.89 1.10 9.95
CA ALA A 48 1.85 2.06 9.45
C ALA A 48 2.97 1.36 8.65
N GLY A 49 3.54 0.30 9.21
CA GLY A 49 4.66 -0.38 8.55
C GLY A 49 4.28 -1.06 7.24
N PHE A 50 3.15 -1.77 7.21
CA PHE A 50 2.66 -2.39 6.00
C PHE A 50 2.29 -1.35 4.92
N GLN A 51 1.57 -0.30 5.29
CA GLN A 51 1.12 0.71 4.34
C GLN A 51 2.28 1.58 3.83
N ALA A 52 3.30 1.83 4.66
CA ALA A 52 4.52 2.52 4.24
C ALA A 52 5.30 1.70 3.22
N PHE A 53 5.35 0.37 3.40
CA PHE A 53 5.97 -0.53 2.43
C PHE A 53 5.24 -0.52 1.08
N ILE A 54 3.91 -0.63 1.08
CA ILE A 54 3.11 -0.56 -0.14
C ILE A 54 3.31 0.81 -0.82
N PHE A 55 3.30 1.90 -0.05
CA PHE A 55 3.55 3.24 -0.56
C PHE A 55 4.95 3.38 -1.18
N ALA A 56 5.99 2.85 -0.54
CA ALA A 56 7.34 2.85 -1.11
C ALA A 56 7.39 2.07 -2.43
N GLY A 57 6.71 0.92 -2.51
CA GLY A 57 6.53 0.19 -3.77
C GLY A 57 5.88 1.04 -4.87
N TYR A 58 4.86 1.82 -4.52
CA TYR A 58 4.24 2.75 -5.46
C TYR A 58 5.16 3.88 -5.90
N MET A 59 5.97 4.45 -5.01
CA MET A 59 6.91 5.52 -5.38
C MET A 59 8.00 5.03 -6.34
N VAL A 60 8.36 3.76 -6.31
CA VAL A 60 9.29 3.16 -7.28
C VAL A 60 8.60 2.87 -8.62
N LEU A 61 7.35 2.41 -8.59
CA LEU A 61 6.66 1.93 -9.79
C LEU A 61 5.91 3.02 -10.58
N VAL A 62 5.41 4.06 -9.91
CA VAL A 62 4.67 5.14 -10.59
C VAL A 62 5.55 5.92 -11.57
N PRO A 63 6.81 6.26 -11.28
CA PRO A 63 7.68 6.98 -12.22
C PRO A 63 8.07 6.18 -13.47
N THR A 64 8.01 4.85 -13.45
CA THR A 64 8.35 4.03 -14.62
C THR A 64 7.30 4.11 -15.72
N ILE A 65 6.04 4.44 -15.37
CA ILE A 65 4.94 4.61 -16.31
C ILE A 65 5.15 5.85 -17.21
N PRO A 66 5.39 7.08 -16.69
CA PRO A 66 5.66 8.25 -17.51
C PRO A 66 7.08 8.28 -18.10
N LEU A 67 8.09 7.58 -17.55
CA LEU A 67 9.39 7.45 -18.25
C LEU A 67 9.29 6.61 -19.52
N ALA A 68 8.28 5.75 -19.62
CA ALA A 68 7.90 5.12 -20.87
C ALA A 68 7.14 6.12 -21.79
N GLY A 69 6.36 7.05 -21.24
CA GLY A 69 5.51 8.00 -21.96
C GLY A 69 6.12 8.74 -23.17
N PRO A 70 7.31 9.38 -23.09
CA PRO A 70 7.91 10.12 -24.21
C PRO A 70 8.29 9.25 -25.42
N THR A 71 8.60 7.97 -25.22
CA THR A 71 8.75 6.99 -26.32
C THR A 71 7.40 6.53 -26.88
N PHE A 72 6.31 6.68 -26.13
CA PHE A 72 4.97 6.19 -26.46
C PHE A 72 4.09 7.27 -27.10
N PHE A 73 4.37 8.55 -26.82
CA PHE A 73 3.58 9.71 -27.23
C PHE A 73 4.29 10.63 -28.23
N ARG A 74 5.27 10.12 -29.00
CA ARG A 74 5.60 10.78 -30.28
C ARG A 74 4.43 10.60 -31.25
N PHE A 75 3.36 11.35 -31.02
CA PHE A 75 2.30 11.52 -31.97
C PHE A 75 2.89 12.25 -33.18
N ARG A 76 2.88 11.59 -34.35
CA ARG A 76 2.93 12.34 -35.59
C ARG A 76 1.63 13.14 -35.68
N PRO A 77 1.67 14.43 -36.04
CA PRO A 77 0.46 15.15 -36.42
C PRO A 77 -0.23 14.35 -37.54
N GLY A 78 -1.43 13.82 -37.28
CA GLY A 78 -2.21 13.03 -38.24
C GLY A 78 -2.22 11.50 -38.03
N SER A 79 -1.44 10.92 -37.12
CA SER A 79 -1.57 9.48 -36.78
C SER A 79 -2.45 9.32 -35.54
N MET A 80 -3.71 8.93 -35.73
CA MET A 80 -4.56 8.50 -34.64
C MET A 80 -4.02 7.18 -34.07
N VAL A 81 -3.38 7.27 -32.91
CA VAL A 81 -3.06 6.18 -31.98
C VAL A 81 -2.21 5.05 -32.60
N PRO A 82 -0.90 4.90 -32.26
CA PRO A 82 -0.26 3.61 -32.47
C PRO A 82 -1.09 2.57 -31.71
N SER A 83 -1.71 1.66 -32.45
CA SER A 83 -2.48 0.59 -31.84
C SER A 83 -1.57 -0.17 -30.87
N LEU A 84 -2.07 -0.54 -29.70
CA LEU A 84 -1.34 -1.32 -28.68
C LEU A 84 -0.38 -2.40 -29.25
N PRO A 85 -0.76 -3.16 -30.30
CA PRO A 85 0.12 -4.16 -30.90
C PRO A 85 1.42 -3.59 -31.50
N HIS A 86 1.37 -2.39 -32.08
CA HIS A 86 2.52 -1.79 -32.74
C HIS A 86 3.62 -1.38 -31.76
N LEU A 87 3.21 -0.94 -30.57
CA LEU A 87 4.11 -0.56 -29.47
C LEU A 87 4.82 -1.79 -28.88
N VAL A 88 4.08 -2.89 -28.69
CA VAL A 88 4.65 -4.17 -28.22
C VAL A 88 5.69 -4.69 -29.22
N TRP A 89 5.43 -4.54 -30.52
CA TRP A 89 6.33 -5.01 -31.56
C TRP A 89 7.62 -4.18 -31.67
N GLN A 90 7.53 -2.85 -31.56
CA GLN A 90 8.69 -1.97 -31.70
C GLN A 90 9.55 -1.89 -30.42
N HIS A 91 8.93 -2.00 -29.25
CA HIS A 91 9.60 -1.82 -27.96
C HIS A 91 9.15 -2.88 -26.94
N PRO A 92 9.47 -4.17 -27.16
CA PRO A 92 8.98 -5.26 -26.32
C PRO A 92 9.38 -5.13 -24.85
N LEU A 93 10.59 -4.64 -24.57
CA LEU A 93 11.04 -4.37 -23.19
C LEU A 93 10.24 -3.25 -22.52
N ALA A 94 9.96 -2.16 -23.25
CA ALA A 94 9.18 -1.06 -22.69
C ALA A 94 7.73 -1.47 -22.44
N ALA A 95 7.14 -2.24 -23.36
CA ALA A 95 5.82 -2.83 -23.18
C ALA A 95 5.80 -3.75 -21.94
N LEU A 96 6.79 -4.65 -21.80
CA LEU A 96 6.90 -5.53 -20.64
C LEU A 96 7.00 -4.73 -19.32
N LEU A 97 7.79 -3.66 -19.28
CA LEU A 97 7.93 -2.81 -18.09
C LEU A 97 6.63 -2.10 -17.74
N VAL A 98 5.91 -1.56 -18.72
CA VAL A 98 4.64 -0.86 -18.50
C VAL A 98 3.53 -1.83 -18.08
N TYR A 99 3.32 -2.92 -18.83
CA TYR A 99 2.26 -3.89 -18.51
C TYR A 99 2.59 -4.70 -17.26
N GLY A 100 3.83 -5.16 -17.13
CA GLY A 100 4.31 -5.86 -15.95
C GLY A 100 4.24 -4.97 -14.71
N GLY A 101 4.69 -3.71 -14.81
CA GLY A 101 4.55 -2.72 -13.76
C GLY A 101 3.09 -2.46 -13.39
N THR A 102 2.22 -2.21 -14.36
CA THR A 102 0.78 -1.99 -14.11
C THR A 102 0.11 -3.20 -13.47
N LEU A 103 0.46 -4.42 -13.86
CA LEU A 103 -0.06 -5.65 -13.26
C LEU A 103 0.41 -5.77 -11.80
N VAL A 104 1.72 -5.63 -11.55
CA VAL A 104 2.29 -5.68 -10.20
C VAL A 104 1.66 -4.60 -9.30
N PHE A 105 1.46 -3.39 -9.82
CA PHE A 105 0.76 -2.30 -9.12
C PHE A 105 -0.63 -2.72 -8.65
N ASN A 106 -1.44 -3.23 -9.59
CA ASN A 106 -2.81 -3.63 -9.30
C ASN A 106 -2.86 -4.80 -8.31
N CYS A 107 -1.95 -5.78 -8.44
CA CYS A 107 -1.83 -6.87 -7.48
C CYS A 107 -1.50 -6.34 -6.07
N LEU A 108 -0.51 -5.46 -5.93
CA LEU A 108 -0.15 -4.86 -4.64
C LEU A 108 -1.30 -4.05 -4.04
N ARG A 109 -2.04 -3.31 -4.86
CA ARG A 109 -3.24 -2.57 -4.43
C ARG A 109 -4.31 -3.49 -3.88
N TRP A 110 -4.66 -4.55 -4.60
CA TRP A 110 -5.68 -5.50 -4.14
C TRP A 110 -5.25 -6.25 -2.89
N ILE A 111 -3.99 -6.69 -2.82
CA ILE A 111 -3.42 -7.31 -1.62
C ILE A 111 -3.51 -6.35 -0.42
N SER A 112 -3.18 -5.08 -0.62
CA SER A 112 -3.28 -4.05 0.42
C SER A 112 -4.71 -3.86 0.94
N ILE A 113 -5.69 -3.80 0.03
CA ILE A 113 -7.11 -3.68 0.38
C ILE A 113 -7.58 -4.92 1.15
N LEU A 114 -7.30 -6.12 0.64
CA LEU A 114 -7.74 -7.38 1.25
C LEU A 114 -7.15 -7.57 2.65
N LEU A 115 -5.84 -7.33 2.82
CA LEU A 115 -5.19 -7.44 4.13
C LEU A 115 -5.65 -6.37 5.12
N SER A 116 -6.01 -5.18 4.62
CA SER A 116 -6.59 -4.11 5.45
C SER A 116 -8.00 -4.47 5.91
N LEU A 117 -8.85 -5.00 5.02
CA LEU A 117 -10.18 -5.51 5.40
C LEU A 117 -10.08 -6.66 6.40
N ALA A 118 -9.21 -7.64 6.14
CA ALA A 118 -8.98 -8.75 7.06
C ALA A 118 -8.51 -8.27 8.43
N SER A 119 -7.58 -7.32 8.48
CA SER A 119 -7.10 -6.73 9.74
C SER A 119 -8.17 -5.91 10.45
N ALA A 120 -9.04 -5.22 9.71
CA ALA A 120 -10.20 -4.52 10.28
C ALA A 120 -11.19 -5.51 10.92
N VAL A 121 -11.51 -6.63 10.24
CA VAL A 121 -12.37 -7.67 10.81
C VAL A 121 -11.72 -8.30 12.05
N ALA A 122 -10.41 -8.59 12.01
CA ALA A 122 -9.68 -9.10 13.17
C ALA A 122 -9.74 -8.14 14.35
N ALA A 123 -9.50 -6.84 14.12
CA ALA A 123 -9.61 -5.80 15.13
C ALA A 123 -11.04 -5.70 15.68
N MET A 124 -12.05 -5.76 14.80
CA MET A 124 -13.45 -5.77 15.18
C MET A 124 -13.76 -6.94 16.09
N LEU A 125 -13.12 -8.11 15.93
CA LEU A 125 -13.27 -9.29 16.80
C LEU A 125 -12.36 -9.27 18.04
N GLY A 126 -11.49 -8.27 18.19
CA GLY A 126 -10.53 -8.15 19.30
C GLY A 126 -9.26 -9.00 19.13
N HIS A 127 -9.03 -9.58 17.95
CA HIS A 127 -7.79 -10.27 17.61
C HIS A 127 -6.70 -9.28 17.19
N GLY A 128 -5.44 -9.73 17.17
CA GLY A 128 -4.33 -8.94 16.62
C GLY A 128 -4.43 -8.78 15.10
N CYS A 129 -3.65 -7.85 14.53
CA CYS A 129 -3.71 -7.59 13.08
C CYS A 129 -3.15 -8.75 12.24
N ILE A 130 -3.65 -8.87 11.01
CA ILE A 130 -3.36 -9.96 10.06
C ILE A 130 -2.19 -9.62 9.10
N TYR A 131 -1.69 -8.38 9.09
CA TYR A 131 -0.55 -8.02 8.25
C TYR A 131 0.66 -8.96 8.43
N PRO A 132 1.42 -9.22 7.36
CA PRO A 132 2.66 -9.96 7.43
C PRO A 132 3.61 -9.32 8.45
N SER A 133 4.43 -10.14 9.11
CA SER A 133 5.46 -9.66 10.05
C SER A 133 6.62 -8.93 9.36
N TRP A 134 6.58 -8.81 8.03
CA TRP A 134 7.55 -8.13 7.20
C TRP A 134 6.86 -7.10 6.28
N PRO A 135 7.52 -5.97 5.97
CA PRO A 135 8.86 -5.61 6.41
C PRO A 135 8.88 -5.15 7.88
N ARG A 136 9.87 -5.64 8.62
CA ARG A 136 10.26 -5.03 9.89
C ARG A 136 10.98 -3.74 9.53
N LEU A 137 10.26 -2.63 9.39
CA LEU A 137 10.92 -1.34 9.50
C LEU A 137 11.75 -1.37 10.78
N ALA A 138 13.01 -0.98 10.67
CA ALA A 138 14.01 -1.07 11.72
C ALA A 138 13.72 -0.06 12.86
N TRP A 139 12.55 -0.16 13.47
CA TRP A 139 12.17 0.52 14.70
C TRP A 139 12.83 -0.25 15.85
N ARG A 140 14.16 -0.20 15.94
CA ARG A 140 14.85 -0.57 17.19
C ARG A 140 14.25 0.32 18.27
N LYS A 141 13.88 -0.29 19.40
CA LYS A 141 13.50 0.44 20.61
C LYS A 141 14.62 1.44 20.90
N VAL A 142 14.35 2.72 20.72
CA VAL A 142 15.13 3.76 21.39
C VAL A 142 14.68 3.64 22.84
N SER A 143 15.43 2.83 23.59
CA SER A 143 15.28 2.61 25.03
C SER A 143 15.71 3.84 25.79
#